data_AF-A0A257H678-F1
#
_entry.id   AF-A0A257H678-F1
#
_cell.length_a   1.000
_cell.length_b   1.000
_cell.length_c   1.000
_cell.angle_alpha   90.00
_cell.angle_beta   90.00
_cell.angle_gamma   90.00
#
_symmetry.space_group_name_H-M   'P 1'
#
loop_
_entity.id
_entity.type
_entity.pdbx_description
1 polymer ?
#
loop_
_entity_poly.entity_id
_entity_poly.type
_entity_poly.pdbx_seq_one_letter_code
_entity_poly.pdbx_strand_id
1 'polypeptide(L)'
;MSQANETQGAAVAHKVVAVRVLALVLTLMVLALTAPLIWAAVSAGTGLATLGLLAFGGFVCIQALPLAAQRLENRLLQLRKSEAATNPIEQLQNDCLRRAQRLQDFRVALVTIGAQIDSMRQMVQDRKYKSPGHELHRQEQAIVRMEHFYRANIGRLDEAHQALEQFRDQVQQKVFEWEFAKAGQAVMQALNPAEVGDLLQNLLTDEALRSVQTRFNTVFAELDVDMRAFNATSRNAINHVNLDPLDALTVPSFNTSRSPQ
;
A
#
# COMPACT_ATOMS: atom_id res chain seq x y z
N MET A 1 117.66 -14.43 -8.31
CA MET A 1 116.45 -15.20 -8.70
C MET A 1 115.36 -15.07 -7.62
N SER A 2 114.81 -13.87 -7.41
CA SER A 2 113.80 -13.59 -6.37
C SER A 2 112.70 -12.63 -6.87
N GLN A 3 112.30 -12.79 -8.13
CA GLN A 3 111.23 -11.97 -8.74
C GLN A 3 110.14 -12.83 -9.42
N ALA A 4 110.23 -14.17 -9.39
CA ALA A 4 109.30 -15.04 -10.08
C ALA A 4 108.14 -15.57 -9.19
N ASN A 5 108.21 -15.40 -7.86
CA ASN A 5 107.23 -16.00 -6.93
C ASN A 5 106.14 -15.03 -6.44
N GLU A 6 106.29 -13.71 -6.61
CA GLU A 6 105.27 -12.72 -6.20
C GLU A 6 104.13 -12.59 -7.22
N THR A 7 104.36 -12.98 -8.48
CA THR A 7 103.37 -12.79 -9.55
C THR A 7 102.28 -13.86 -9.59
N GLN A 8 102.51 -15.05 -9.03
CA GLN A 8 101.50 -16.13 -8.99
C GLN A 8 100.49 -15.97 -7.84
N GLY A 9 100.91 -15.44 -6.68
CA GLY A 9 100.01 -15.18 -5.54
C GLY A 9 98.99 -14.07 -5.81
N ALA A 10 99.41 -13.01 -6.52
CA ALA A 10 98.53 -11.92 -6.91
C ALA A 10 97.41 -12.37 -7.87
N ALA A 11 97.73 -13.25 -8.82
CA ALA A 11 96.76 -13.74 -9.81
C ALA A 11 95.62 -14.57 -9.21
N VAL A 12 95.91 -15.39 -8.18
CA VAL A 12 94.89 -16.18 -7.46
C VAL A 12 94.04 -15.30 -6.56
N ALA A 13 94.65 -14.32 -5.87
CA ALA A 13 93.93 -13.36 -5.05
C ALA A 13 92.91 -12.53 -5.87
N HIS A 14 93.29 -12.07 -7.07
CA HIS A 14 92.39 -11.34 -7.96
C HIS A 14 91.19 -12.17 -8.43
N LYS A 15 91.37 -13.47 -8.69
CA LYS A 15 90.26 -14.37 -9.09
C LYS A 15 89.25 -14.57 -7.94
N VAL A 16 89.72 -14.74 -6.71
CA VAL A 16 88.83 -14.89 -5.54
C VAL A 16 88.05 -13.61 -5.27
N VAL A 17 88.71 -12.44 -5.39
CA VAL A 17 88.02 -11.14 -5.28
C VAL A 17 86.99 -10.96 -6.39
N ALA A 18 87.33 -11.31 -7.64
CA ALA A 18 86.41 -11.21 -8.77
C ALA A 18 85.16 -12.09 -8.59
N VAL A 19 85.31 -13.33 -8.13
CA VAL A 19 84.17 -14.23 -7.88
C VAL A 19 83.29 -13.72 -6.74
N ARG A 20 83.88 -13.16 -5.68
CA ARG A 20 83.11 -12.57 -4.57
C ARG A 20 82.35 -11.33 -4.98
N VAL A 21 82.98 -10.45 -5.77
CA VAL A 21 82.33 -9.26 -6.35
C VAL A 21 81.19 -9.69 -7.27
N LEU A 22 81.40 -10.68 -8.13
CA LEU A 22 80.37 -11.19 -9.03
C LEU A 22 79.19 -11.81 -8.26
N ALA A 23 79.45 -12.61 -7.23
CA ALA A 23 78.41 -13.19 -6.39
C ALA A 23 77.58 -12.11 -5.67
N LEU A 24 78.23 -11.05 -5.18
CA LEU A 24 77.58 -9.93 -4.52
C LEU A 24 76.73 -9.10 -5.49
N VAL A 25 77.24 -8.84 -6.71
CA VAL A 25 76.47 -8.18 -7.77
C VAL A 25 75.24 -9.00 -8.15
N LEU A 26 75.38 -10.32 -8.26
CA LEU A 26 74.28 -11.21 -8.65
C LEU A 26 73.20 -11.28 -7.56
N THR A 27 73.59 -11.33 -6.28
CA THR A 27 72.63 -11.27 -5.16
C THR A 27 71.92 -9.92 -5.07
N LEU A 28 72.65 -8.81 -5.26
CA LEU A 28 72.04 -7.48 -5.32
C LEU A 28 71.07 -7.35 -6.50
N MET A 29 71.40 -7.94 -7.65
CA MET A 29 70.53 -7.92 -8.82
C MET A 29 69.23 -8.70 -8.59
N VAL A 30 69.31 -9.90 -7.98
CA VAL A 30 68.12 -10.70 -7.62
C VAL A 30 67.26 -9.98 -6.58
N LEU A 31 67.88 -9.33 -5.59
CA LEU A 31 67.15 -8.56 -4.59
C LEU A 31 66.48 -7.32 -5.20
N ALA A 32 67.17 -6.63 -6.11
CA ALA A 32 66.63 -5.48 -6.84
C ALA A 32 65.46 -5.85 -7.77
N LEU A 33 65.48 -7.05 -8.37
CA LEU A 33 64.35 -7.54 -9.19
C LEU A 33 63.15 -7.99 -8.35
N THR A 34 63.36 -8.49 -7.14
CA THR A 34 62.28 -9.03 -6.28
C THR A 34 61.65 -7.99 -5.35
N ALA A 35 62.38 -6.93 -4.98
CA ALA A 35 61.87 -5.85 -4.15
C ALA A 35 60.59 -5.16 -4.68
N PRO A 36 60.43 -4.88 -6.00
CA PRO A 36 59.22 -4.26 -6.53
C PRO A 36 57.98 -5.16 -6.40
N LEU A 37 58.14 -6.49 -6.54
CA LEU A 37 57.03 -7.46 -6.43
C LEU A 37 56.48 -7.54 -5.01
N ILE A 38 57.36 -7.49 -3.99
CA ILE A 38 56.96 -7.50 -2.58
C ILE A 38 56.19 -6.22 -2.23
N TRP A 39 56.67 -5.07 -2.72
CA TRP A 39 56.01 -3.79 -2.46
C TRP A 39 54.64 -3.69 -3.12
N ALA A 40 54.50 -4.21 -4.35
CA ALA A 40 53.21 -4.33 -5.04
C ALA A 40 52.22 -5.27 -4.33
N ALA A 41 52.70 -6.37 -3.75
CA ALA A 41 51.85 -7.30 -2.99
C ALA A 41 51.37 -6.69 -1.66
N VAL A 42 52.24 -5.96 -0.95
CA VAL A 42 51.89 -5.28 0.30
C VAL A 42 50.90 -4.14 0.06
N SER A 43 51.09 -3.34 -1.00
CA SER A 43 50.16 -2.26 -1.35
C SER A 43 48.80 -2.77 -1.86
N ALA A 44 48.77 -3.91 -2.56
CA ALA A 44 47.53 -4.59 -2.91
C ALA A 44 46.80 -5.13 -1.66
N GLY A 45 47.54 -5.68 -0.68
CA GLY A 45 46.98 -6.18 0.57
C GLY A 45 46.36 -5.08 1.44
N THR A 46 47.02 -3.94 1.58
CA THR A 46 46.50 -2.79 2.33
C THR A 46 45.32 -2.12 1.59
N GLY A 47 45.38 -2.05 0.26
CA GLY A 47 44.26 -1.60 -0.58
C GLY A 47 43.01 -2.48 -0.40
N LEU A 48 43.16 -3.80 -0.40
CA LEU A 48 42.04 -4.72 -0.16
C LEU A 48 41.50 -4.64 1.27
N ALA A 49 42.37 -4.46 2.28
CA ALA A 49 41.93 -4.31 3.66
C ALA A 49 41.12 -3.03 3.89
N THR A 50 41.55 -1.91 3.30
CA THR A 50 40.84 -0.62 3.37
C THR A 50 39.52 -0.66 2.61
N LEU A 51 39.48 -1.26 1.43
CA LEU A 51 38.23 -1.50 0.69
C LEU A 51 37.28 -2.43 1.44
N GLY A 52 37.81 -3.48 2.09
CA GLY A 52 37.04 -4.40 2.92
C GLY A 52 36.39 -3.70 4.13
N LEU A 53 37.14 -2.82 4.80
CA LEU A 53 36.61 -2.01 5.91
C LEU A 53 35.54 -1.02 5.46
N LEU A 54 35.74 -0.36 4.31
CA LEU A 54 34.74 0.55 3.73
C LEU A 54 33.49 -0.19 3.28
N ALA A 55 33.64 -1.36 2.64
CA ALA A 55 32.51 -2.18 2.22
C ALA A 55 31.73 -2.72 3.42
N PHE A 56 32.40 -3.17 4.47
CA PHE A 56 31.76 -3.62 5.70
C PHE A 56 31.04 -2.48 6.42
N GLY A 57 31.68 -1.31 6.55
CA GLY A 57 31.06 -0.13 7.13
C GLY A 57 29.83 0.34 6.33
N GLY A 58 29.94 0.36 5.00
CA GLY A 58 28.81 0.69 4.11
C GLY A 58 27.67 -0.31 4.23
N PHE A 59 27.98 -1.60 4.32
CA PHE A 59 26.98 -2.67 4.49
C PHE A 59 26.21 -2.54 5.82
N VAL A 60 26.91 -2.27 6.93
CA VAL A 60 26.29 -2.05 8.24
C VAL A 60 25.39 -0.81 8.22
N CYS A 61 25.83 0.29 7.59
CA CYS A 61 25.01 1.50 7.46
C CYS A 61 23.75 1.27 6.61
N ILE A 62 23.87 0.56 5.49
CA ILE A 62 22.72 0.23 4.62
C ILE A 62 21.73 -0.70 5.33
N GLN A 63 22.23 -1.62 6.17
CA GLN A 63 21.38 -2.51 6.95
C GLN A 63 20.73 -1.83 8.17
N ALA A 64 21.34 -0.77 8.72
CA ALA A 64 20.78 0.00 9.82
C ALA A 64 19.75 1.06 9.37
N LEU A 65 19.82 1.51 8.10
CA LEU A 65 18.85 2.42 7.49
C LEU A 65 17.39 1.99 7.62
N PRO A 66 16.98 0.74 7.29
CA PRO A 66 15.59 0.32 7.43
C PRO A 66 15.09 0.38 8.88
N LEU A 67 15.94 0.08 9.86
CA LEU A 67 15.57 0.14 11.27
C LEU A 67 15.45 1.60 11.77
N ALA A 68 16.30 2.50 11.28
CA ALA A 68 16.20 3.93 11.58
C ALA A 68 14.95 4.56 10.94
N ALA A 69 14.65 4.21 9.69
CA ALA A 69 13.44 4.63 8.99
C ALA A 69 12.18 4.17 9.74
N GLN A 70 12.11 2.90 10.16
CA GLN A 70 11.01 2.38 10.97
C GLN A 70 10.82 3.13 12.29
N ARG A 71 11.92 3.49 12.99
CA ARG A 71 11.82 4.26 14.24
C ARG A 71 11.34 5.70 14.02
N LEU A 72 11.75 6.33 12.93
CA LEU A 72 11.28 7.66 12.55
C LEU A 72 9.80 7.64 12.16
N GLU A 73 9.37 6.65 11.38
CA GLU A 73 7.94 6.45 11.06
C GLU A 73 7.12 6.22 12.32
N ASN A 74 7.58 5.35 13.23
CA ASN A 74 6.89 5.12 14.49
C ASN A 74 6.80 6.37 15.36
N ARG A 75 7.86 7.20 15.42
CA ARG A 75 7.81 8.48 16.13
C ARG A 75 6.88 9.49 15.47
N LEU A 76 6.89 9.58 14.14
CA LEU A 76 5.98 10.45 13.40
C LEU A 76 4.52 10.01 13.59
N LEU A 77 4.26 8.71 13.59
CA LEU A 77 2.95 8.14 13.89
C LEU A 77 2.54 8.42 15.34
N GLN A 78 3.47 8.31 16.31
CA GLN A 78 3.19 8.67 17.70
C GLN A 78 2.83 10.15 17.85
N LEU A 79 3.56 11.05 17.17
CA LEU A 79 3.27 12.49 17.20
C LEU A 79 1.91 12.81 16.58
N ARG A 80 1.57 12.20 15.44
CA ARG A 80 0.24 12.34 14.83
C ARG A 80 -0.85 11.74 15.71
N LYS A 81 -0.58 10.62 16.38
CA LYS A 81 -1.50 9.99 17.34
C LYS A 81 -1.68 10.86 18.59
N SER A 82 -0.64 11.54 19.08
CA SER A 82 -0.76 12.45 20.22
C SER A 82 -1.50 13.73 19.85
N GLU A 83 -1.28 14.25 18.65
CA GLU A 83 -2.02 15.40 18.12
C GLU A 83 -3.50 15.03 17.92
N ALA A 84 -3.77 13.84 17.38
CA ALA A 84 -5.11 13.25 17.30
C ALA A 84 -5.77 13.05 18.66
N ALA A 85 -5.03 12.56 19.66
CA ALA A 85 -5.52 12.35 21.02
C ALA A 85 -5.78 13.66 21.79
N THR A 86 -5.24 14.79 21.31
CA THR A 86 -5.49 16.10 21.92
C THR A 86 -6.85 16.65 21.51
N ASN A 87 -7.36 16.30 20.32
CA ASN A 87 -8.66 16.73 19.79
C ASN A 87 -9.61 15.55 19.44
N PRO A 88 -9.93 14.67 20.40
CA PRO A 88 -10.78 13.50 20.12
C PRO A 88 -12.22 13.89 19.76
N ILE A 89 -12.74 14.98 20.35
CA ILE A 89 -14.11 15.44 20.10
C ILE A 89 -14.28 15.94 18.67
N GLU A 90 -13.34 16.72 18.15
CA GLU A 90 -13.38 17.17 16.75
C GLU A 90 -13.34 15.99 15.78
N GLN A 91 -12.58 14.94 16.11
CA GLN A 91 -12.55 13.73 15.30
C GLN A 91 -13.88 13.00 15.29
N LEU A 92 -14.52 12.84 16.45
CA LEU A 92 -15.85 12.23 16.57
C LEU A 92 -16.92 13.01 15.81
N GLN A 93 -16.90 14.33 15.90
CA GLN A 93 -17.80 15.21 15.13
C GLN A 93 -17.56 15.07 13.62
N ASN A 94 -16.31 15.11 13.19
CA ASN A 94 -15.93 14.92 11.79
C ASN A 94 -16.33 13.53 11.27
N ASP A 95 -16.21 12.49 12.09
CA ASP A 95 -16.69 11.16 11.75
C ASP A 95 -18.20 11.11 11.60
N CYS A 96 -18.95 11.77 12.48
CA CYS A 96 -20.40 11.89 12.35
C CYS A 96 -20.79 12.56 11.03
N LEU A 97 -20.13 13.66 10.67
CA LEU A 97 -20.35 14.37 9.40
C LEU A 97 -20.01 13.49 8.18
N ARG A 98 -18.85 12.82 8.19
CA ARG A 98 -18.46 11.91 7.11
C ARG A 98 -19.47 10.78 6.91
N ARG A 99 -19.96 10.19 8.00
CA ARG A 99 -20.96 9.12 7.99
C ARG A 99 -22.31 9.61 7.48
N ALA A 100 -22.74 10.80 7.90
CA ALA A 100 -23.96 11.44 7.39
C ALA A 100 -23.89 11.70 5.88
N GLN A 101 -22.75 12.21 5.40
CA GLN A 101 -22.56 12.44 3.96
C GLN A 101 -22.66 11.14 3.16
N ARG A 102 -22.00 10.07 3.61
CA ARG A 102 -22.08 8.76 2.94
C ARG A 102 -23.51 8.22 2.86
N LEU A 103 -24.29 8.39 3.93
CA LEU A 103 -25.69 7.97 3.95
C LEU A 103 -26.53 8.77 2.94
N GLN A 104 -26.27 10.07 2.83
CA GLN A 104 -26.94 10.95 1.88
C GLN A 104 -26.60 10.57 0.43
N ASP A 105 -25.31 10.34 0.14
CA ASP A 105 -24.87 9.92 -1.19
C ASP A 105 -25.52 8.59 -1.60
N PHE A 106 -25.61 7.65 -0.66
CA PHE A 106 -26.28 6.36 -0.88
C PHE A 106 -27.79 6.51 -1.13
N ARG A 107 -28.47 7.37 -0.38
CA ARG A 107 -29.90 7.69 -0.61
C ARG A 107 -30.13 8.21 -2.04
N VAL A 108 -29.29 9.14 -2.50
CA VAL A 108 -29.38 9.69 -3.86
C VAL A 108 -29.16 8.60 -4.92
N ALA A 109 -28.20 7.71 -4.70
CA ALA A 109 -27.96 6.56 -5.57
C ALA A 109 -29.18 5.63 -5.64
N LEU A 110 -29.80 5.30 -4.50
CA LEU A 110 -31.00 4.46 -4.47
C LEU A 110 -32.19 5.08 -5.19
N VAL A 111 -32.42 6.39 -5.04
CA VAL A 111 -33.48 7.09 -5.79
C VAL A 111 -33.24 6.97 -7.30
N THR A 112 -31.99 7.12 -7.73
CA THR A 112 -31.61 6.96 -9.14
C THR A 112 -31.85 5.54 -9.64
N ILE A 113 -31.50 4.52 -8.85
CA ILE A 113 -31.76 3.11 -9.17
C ILE A 113 -33.26 2.85 -9.29
N GLY A 114 -34.07 3.34 -8.35
CA GLY A 114 -35.53 3.20 -8.38
C GLY A 114 -36.12 3.75 -9.68
N ALA A 115 -35.70 4.95 -10.09
CA ALA A 115 -36.14 5.55 -11.36
C ALA A 115 -35.72 4.72 -12.59
N GLN A 116 -34.51 4.13 -12.58
CA GLN A 116 -34.04 3.27 -13.67
C GLN A 116 -34.83 1.95 -13.75
N ILE A 117 -35.15 1.33 -12.61
CA ILE A 117 -35.98 0.14 -12.54
C ILE A 117 -37.37 0.43 -13.14
N ASP A 118 -37.96 1.56 -12.77
CA ASP A 118 -39.26 1.99 -13.28
C ASP A 118 -39.24 2.21 -14.79
N SER A 119 -38.19 2.86 -15.31
CA SER A 119 -37.99 3.04 -16.76
C SER A 119 -37.85 1.70 -17.49
N MET A 120 -37.06 0.76 -16.97
CA MET A 120 -36.91 -0.58 -17.55
C MET A 120 -38.22 -1.36 -17.56
N ARG A 121 -39.01 -1.24 -16.49
CA ARG A 121 -40.35 -1.84 -16.40
C ARG A 121 -41.29 -1.29 -17.46
N GLN A 122 -41.31 0.03 -17.67
CA GLN A 122 -42.10 0.66 -18.74
C GLN A 122 -41.66 0.16 -20.13
N MET A 123 -40.35 0.10 -20.40
CA MET A 123 -39.83 -0.40 -21.69
C MET A 123 -40.24 -1.85 -21.99
N VAL A 124 -40.22 -2.72 -20.98
CA VAL A 124 -40.65 -4.12 -21.12
C VAL A 124 -42.16 -4.20 -21.36
N GLN A 125 -42.96 -3.43 -20.63
CA GLN A 125 -44.42 -3.37 -20.81
C GLN A 125 -44.80 -2.86 -22.21
N ASP A 126 -44.16 -1.78 -22.67
CA ASP A 126 -44.37 -1.22 -24.00
C ASP A 126 -44.02 -2.21 -25.11
N ARG A 127 -42.92 -2.97 -24.94
CA ARG A 127 -42.51 -3.98 -25.92
C ARG A 127 -43.49 -5.15 -25.95
N LYS A 128 -44.00 -5.58 -24.80
CA LYS A 128 -45.03 -6.64 -24.70
C LYS A 128 -46.32 -6.23 -25.42
N TYR A 129 -46.71 -4.96 -25.31
CA TYR A 129 -47.87 -4.43 -26.03
C TYR A 129 -47.63 -4.37 -27.56
N LYS A 130 -46.46 -3.90 -27.99
CA LYS A 130 -46.11 -3.76 -29.42
C LYS A 130 -45.79 -5.09 -30.11
N SER A 131 -45.33 -6.09 -29.38
CA SER A 131 -44.88 -7.39 -29.93
C SER A 131 -45.16 -8.52 -28.94
N PRO A 132 -46.42 -8.97 -28.82
CA PRO A 132 -46.84 -9.93 -27.79
C PRO A 132 -46.26 -11.35 -27.94
N GLY A 133 -45.68 -11.68 -29.10
CA GLY A 133 -45.02 -12.96 -29.35
C GLY A 133 -43.53 -13.01 -29.00
N HIS A 134 -42.95 -11.92 -28.46
CA HIS A 134 -41.53 -11.85 -28.12
C HIS A 134 -41.30 -12.27 -26.66
N GLU A 135 -40.42 -13.24 -26.44
CA GLU A 135 -40.10 -13.78 -25.11
C GLU A 135 -39.28 -12.79 -24.28
N LEU A 136 -39.93 -12.14 -23.30
CA LEU A 136 -39.31 -11.13 -22.41
C LEU A 136 -39.06 -11.65 -20.99
N HIS A 137 -39.18 -12.96 -20.77
CA HIS A 137 -39.17 -13.56 -19.43
C HIS A 137 -37.89 -13.26 -18.65
N ARG A 138 -36.72 -13.23 -19.32
CA ARG A 138 -35.43 -12.94 -18.66
C ARG A 138 -35.36 -11.49 -18.16
N GLN A 139 -35.87 -10.54 -18.95
CA GLN A 139 -35.92 -9.12 -18.60
C GLN A 139 -36.89 -8.88 -17.45
N GLU A 140 -38.07 -9.51 -17.49
CA GLU A 140 -39.04 -9.48 -16.39
C GLU A 140 -38.43 -10.04 -15.08
N GLN A 141 -37.77 -11.20 -15.15
CA GLN A 141 -37.08 -11.77 -13.98
C GLN A 141 -35.93 -10.88 -13.47
N ALA A 142 -35.19 -10.21 -14.36
CA ALA A 142 -34.14 -9.29 -13.96
C ALA A 142 -34.72 -8.06 -13.22
N ILE A 143 -35.83 -7.50 -13.71
CA ILE A 143 -36.54 -6.40 -13.05
C ILE A 143 -37.00 -6.82 -11.65
N VAL A 144 -37.60 -8.00 -11.50
CA VAL A 144 -38.03 -8.50 -10.17
C VAL A 144 -36.85 -8.62 -9.19
N ARG A 145 -35.69 -9.09 -9.65
CA ARG A 145 -34.48 -9.14 -8.81
C ARG A 145 -34.00 -7.74 -8.41
N MET A 146 -34.05 -6.78 -9.34
CA MET A 146 -33.70 -5.39 -9.07
C MET A 146 -34.68 -4.71 -8.10
N GLU A 147 -35.99 -5.01 -8.20
CA GLU A 147 -36.99 -4.53 -7.25
C GLU A 147 -36.79 -5.11 -5.85
N HIS A 148 -36.47 -6.40 -5.74
CA HIS A 148 -36.15 -7.03 -4.46
C HIS A 148 -34.92 -6.37 -3.83
N PHE A 149 -33.87 -6.16 -4.62
CA PHE A 149 -32.67 -5.43 -4.20
C PHE A 149 -33.01 -4.03 -3.66
N TYR A 150 -33.79 -3.26 -4.42
CA TYR A 150 -34.20 -1.91 -4.04
C TYR A 150 -34.96 -1.89 -2.71
N ARG A 151 -35.94 -2.78 -2.53
CA ARG A 151 -36.74 -2.88 -1.30
C ARG A 151 -35.89 -3.25 -0.08
N ALA A 152 -34.99 -4.22 -0.22
CA ALA A 152 -34.09 -4.60 0.86
C ALA A 152 -33.18 -3.44 1.28
N ASN A 153 -32.70 -2.66 0.31
CA ASN A 153 -31.79 -1.54 0.57
C ASN A 153 -32.51 -0.30 1.13
N ILE A 154 -33.82 -0.11 0.88
CA ILE A 154 -34.61 0.91 1.61
C ILE A 154 -34.64 0.59 3.10
N GLY A 155 -34.96 -0.65 3.49
CA GLY A 155 -35.01 -1.03 4.90
C GLY A 155 -33.66 -0.82 5.60
N ARG A 156 -32.56 -1.19 4.94
CA ARG A 156 -31.20 -0.96 5.45
C ARG A 156 -30.83 0.52 5.51
N LEU A 157 -31.32 1.36 4.59
CA LEU A 157 -31.11 2.81 4.64
C LEU A 157 -31.75 3.40 5.91
N ASP A 158 -32.94 2.94 6.27
CA ASP A 158 -33.62 3.37 7.49
C ASP A 158 -32.88 2.90 8.75
N GLU A 159 -32.41 1.65 8.78
CA GLU A 159 -31.57 1.13 9.86
C GLU A 159 -30.26 1.93 10.01
N ALA A 160 -29.61 2.26 8.89
CA ALA A 160 -28.40 3.07 8.86
C ALA A 160 -28.67 4.51 9.36
N HIS A 161 -29.84 5.05 9.04
CA HIS A 161 -30.27 6.37 9.53
C HIS A 161 -30.47 6.36 11.05
N GLN A 162 -31.18 5.37 11.59
CA GLN A 162 -31.34 5.22 13.03
C GLN A 162 -30.00 5.03 13.75
N ALA A 163 -29.09 4.22 13.18
CA ALA A 163 -27.76 4.04 13.74
C ALA A 163 -26.93 5.33 13.72
N LEU A 164 -27.09 6.17 12.69
CA LEU A 164 -26.45 7.48 12.60
C LEU A 164 -27.01 8.46 13.64
N GLU A 165 -28.31 8.47 13.87
CA GLU A 165 -28.93 9.30 14.92
C GLU A 165 -28.43 8.90 16.31
N GLN A 166 -28.42 7.60 16.61
CA GLN A 166 -27.84 7.07 17.85
C GLN A 166 -26.37 7.46 18.00
N PHE A 167 -25.59 7.41 16.92
CA PHE A 167 -24.20 7.84 16.94
C PHE A 167 -24.08 9.33 17.23
N ARG A 168 -24.90 10.17 16.60
CA ARG A 168 -24.90 11.62 16.83
C ARG A 168 -25.20 11.95 18.27
N ASP A 169 -26.20 11.31 18.87
CA ASP A 169 -26.60 11.56 20.26
C ASP A 169 -25.47 11.17 21.24
N GLN A 170 -24.80 10.04 20.99
CA GLN A 170 -23.62 9.62 21.75
C GLN A 170 -22.45 10.61 21.60
N VAL A 171 -22.21 11.11 20.39
CA VAL A 171 -21.18 12.14 20.17
C VAL A 171 -21.52 13.43 20.92
N GLN A 172 -22.78 13.88 20.92
CA GLN A 172 -23.21 15.06 21.68
C GLN A 172 -23.00 14.87 23.19
N GLN A 173 -23.34 13.69 23.72
CA GLN A 173 -23.07 13.37 25.11
C GLN A 173 -21.57 13.45 25.43
N LYS A 174 -20.70 12.92 24.57
CA LYS A 174 -19.25 13.00 24.77
C LYS A 174 -18.69 14.40 24.64
N VAL A 175 -19.24 15.23 23.76
CA VAL A 175 -18.88 16.66 23.68
C VAL A 175 -19.17 17.32 25.03
N PHE A 176 -20.37 17.12 25.58
CA PHE A 176 -20.74 17.67 26.87
C PHE A 176 -19.83 17.15 28.00
N GLU A 177 -19.63 15.84 28.09
CA GLU A 177 -18.76 15.23 29.12
C GLU A 177 -17.32 15.75 29.05
N TRP A 178 -16.78 15.94 27.83
CA TRP A 178 -15.47 16.52 27.61
C TRP A 178 -15.38 17.99 28.02
N GLU A 179 -16.37 18.80 27.63
CA GLU A 179 -16.45 20.21 28.04
C GLU A 179 -16.58 20.35 29.55
N PHE A 180 -17.38 19.50 30.19
CA PHE A 180 -17.52 19.42 31.64
C PHE A 180 -16.20 19.05 32.31
N ALA A 181 -15.51 18.01 31.82
CA ALA A 181 -14.21 17.60 32.35
C ALA A 181 -13.15 18.70 32.20
N LYS A 182 -13.14 19.40 31.06
CA LYS A 182 -12.25 20.55 30.81
C LYS A 182 -12.53 21.71 31.75
N ALA A 183 -13.80 22.03 32.01
CA ALA A 183 -14.18 23.07 32.96
C ALA A 183 -13.81 22.70 34.41
N GLY A 184 -13.98 21.42 34.77
CA GLY A 184 -13.61 20.88 36.08
C GLY A 184 -12.10 20.74 36.28
N GLN A 185 -11.30 20.73 35.22
CA GLN A 185 -9.87 20.45 35.28
C GLN A 185 -9.11 21.37 36.24
N ALA A 186 -9.44 22.66 36.30
CA ALA A 186 -8.80 23.61 37.22
C ALA A 186 -9.09 23.29 38.70
N VAL A 187 -10.29 22.78 39.01
CA VAL A 187 -10.71 22.38 40.35
C VAL A 187 -10.13 21.01 40.71
N MET A 188 -10.16 20.08 39.76
CA MET A 188 -9.67 18.71 39.94
C MET A 188 -8.14 18.65 40.04
N GLN A 189 -7.40 19.49 39.30
CA GLN A 189 -5.95 19.61 39.45
C GLN A 189 -5.53 20.12 40.84
N ALA A 190 -6.37 20.92 41.48
CA ALA A 190 -6.13 21.41 42.84
C ALA A 190 -6.44 20.36 43.92
N LEU A 191 -7.29 19.36 43.61
CA LEU A 191 -7.75 18.33 44.56
C LEU A 191 -7.04 16.98 44.38
N ASN A 192 -6.94 16.47 43.16
CA ASN A 192 -6.33 15.17 42.83
C ASN A 192 -5.79 15.14 41.36
N PRO A 193 -4.53 15.54 41.12
CA PRO A 193 -3.98 15.65 39.77
C PRO A 193 -3.78 14.30 39.04
N ALA A 194 -3.66 13.19 39.78
CA ALA A 194 -3.46 11.85 39.18
C ALA A 194 -4.74 11.27 38.54
N GLU A 195 -5.92 11.63 39.05
CA GLU A 195 -7.20 11.05 38.61
C GLU A 195 -7.78 11.73 37.35
N VAL A 196 -7.28 12.93 37.02
CA VAL A 196 -7.73 13.71 35.85
C VAL A 196 -7.41 12.99 34.53
N GLY A 197 -6.24 12.36 34.44
CA GLY A 197 -5.81 11.63 33.26
C GLY A 197 -6.67 10.39 33.00
N ASP A 198 -6.91 9.58 34.04
CA ASP A 198 -7.71 8.37 33.93
C ASP A 198 -9.18 8.65 33.65
N LEU A 199 -9.75 9.73 34.22
CA LEU A 199 -11.10 10.16 33.91
C LEU A 199 -11.25 10.48 32.41
N LEU A 200 -10.37 11.33 31.86
CA LEU A 200 -10.40 11.69 30.44
C LEU A 200 -10.18 10.48 29.53
N GLN A 201 -9.27 9.58 29.88
CA GLN A 201 -9.01 8.34 29.14
C GLN A 201 -10.25 7.42 29.11
N ASN A 202 -10.91 7.23 30.26
CA ASN A 202 -12.11 6.40 30.36
C ASN A 202 -13.29 7.01 29.61
N LEU A 203 -13.41 8.34 29.62
CA LEU A 203 -14.43 9.10 28.89
C LEU A 203 -14.34 8.87 27.38
N LEU A 204 -13.12 8.74 26.86
CA LEU A 204 -12.80 8.47 25.45
C LEU A 204 -12.88 6.99 25.06
N THR A 205 -12.84 6.08 26.03
CA THR A 205 -12.80 4.63 25.79
C THR A 205 -14.15 3.98 26.08
N ASP A 206 -15.23 4.64 25.65
CA ASP A 206 -16.58 4.15 25.94
C ASP A 206 -17.01 3.02 25.00
N GLU A 207 -17.48 1.93 25.59
CA GLU A 207 -17.99 0.75 24.89
C GLU A 207 -19.27 1.07 24.11
N ALA A 208 -20.09 2.00 24.60
CA ALA A 208 -21.31 2.43 23.90
C ALA A 208 -20.97 3.00 22.52
N LEU A 209 -19.94 3.85 22.45
CA LEU A 209 -19.51 4.51 21.21
C LEU A 209 -18.93 3.49 20.22
N ARG A 210 -18.15 2.52 20.71
CA ARG A 210 -17.63 1.41 19.90
C ARG A 210 -18.73 0.52 19.35
N SER A 211 -19.74 0.19 20.14
CA SER A 211 -20.84 -0.66 19.70
C SER A 211 -21.65 0.01 18.58
N VAL A 212 -21.94 1.31 18.70
CA VAL A 212 -22.68 2.08 17.68
C VAL A 212 -21.85 2.25 16.41
N GLN A 213 -20.54 2.54 16.54
CA GLN A 213 -19.64 2.59 15.38
C GLN A 213 -19.59 1.27 14.63
N THR A 214 -19.52 0.15 15.37
CA THR A 214 -19.48 -1.21 14.80
C THR A 214 -20.78 -1.52 14.07
N ARG A 215 -21.93 -1.25 14.71
CA ARG A 215 -23.24 -1.45 14.08
C ARG A 215 -23.37 -0.69 12.77
N PHE A 216 -23.01 0.59 12.76
CA PHE A 216 -23.03 1.39 11.53
C PHE A 216 -22.09 0.82 10.46
N ASN A 217 -20.87 0.42 10.82
CA ASN A 217 -19.91 -0.16 9.88
C ASN A 217 -20.43 -1.47 9.29
N THR A 218 -21.08 -2.32 10.08
CA THR A 218 -21.71 -3.56 9.61
C THR A 218 -22.80 -3.25 8.59
N VAL A 219 -23.73 -2.34 8.91
CA VAL A 219 -24.81 -1.96 7.99
C VAL A 219 -24.25 -1.40 6.69
N PHE A 220 -23.23 -0.53 6.74
CA PHE A 220 -22.61 0.01 5.53
C PHE A 220 -21.83 -1.03 4.72
N ALA A 221 -21.14 -1.97 5.37
CA ALA A 221 -20.48 -3.05 4.67
C ALA A 221 -21.49 -3.93 3.93
N GLU A 222 -22.65 -4.19 4.54
CA GLU A 222 -23.75 -4.90 3.89
C GLU A 222 -24.29 -4.13 2.69
N LEU A 223 -24.52 -2.81 2.81
CA LEU A 223 -24.93 -1.94 1.69
C LEU A 223 -23.92 -1.96 0.53
N ASP A 224 -22.62 -1.93 0.83
CA ASP A 224 -21.56 -1.96 -0.19
C ASP A 224 -21.51 -3.29 -0.94
N VAL A 225 -21.64 -4.42 -0.23
CA VAL A 225 -21.67 -5.76 -0.84
C VAL A 225 -22.86 -5.89 -1.77
N ASP A 226 -24.02 -5.44 -1.30
CA ASP A 226 -25.26 -5.39 -2.06
C ASP A 226 -25.10 -4.56 -3.34
N MET A 227 -24.58 -3.34 -3.23
CA MET A 227 -24.39 -2.45 -4.38
C MET A 227 -23.45 -3.05 -5.44
N ARG A 228 -22.40 -3.78 -5.01
CA ARG A 228 -21.51 -4.52 -5.92
C ARG A 228 -22.23 -5.67 -6.62
N ALA A 229 -23.08 -6.42 -5.89
CA ALA A 229 -23.87 -7.50 -6.45
C ALA A 229 -24.90 -6.99 -7.48
N PHE A 230 -25.52 -5.82 -7.22
CA PHE A 230 -26.40 -5.15 -8.17
C PHE A 230 -25.67 -4.76 -9.45
N ASN A 231 -24.50 -4.12 -9.35
CA ASN A 231 -23.71 -3.72 -10.52
C ASN A 231 -23.30 -4.92 -11.39
N ALA A 232 -22.94 -6.05 -10.78
CA ALA A 232 -22.63 -7.28 -11.50
C ALA A 232 -23.87 -7.83 -12.24
N THR A 233 -25.02 -7.83 -11.57
CA THR A 233 -26.29 -8.32 -12.15
C THR A 233 -26.76 -7.44 -13.30
N SER A 234 -26.72 -6.12 -13.12
CA SER A 234 -27.11 -5.14 -14.15
C SER A 234 -26.22 -5.25 -15.40
N ARG A 235 -24.89 -5.34 -15.22
CA ARG A 235 -23.97 -5.55 -16.36
C ARG A 235 -24.26 -6.84 -17.13
N ASN A 236 -24.54 -7.93 -16.44
CA ASN A 236 -24.89 -9.19 -17.10
C ASN A 236 -26.22 -9.08 -17.86
N ALA A 237 -27.22 -8.41 -17.30
CA ALA A 237 -28.51 -8.21 -17.98
C ALA A 237 -28.37 -7.36 -19.26
N ILE A 238 -27.50 -6.33 -19.24
CA ILE A 238 -27.28 -5.43 -20.39
C ILE A 238 -26.44 -6.08 -21.49
N ASN A 239 -25.37 -6.79 -21.14
CA ASN A 239 -24.46 -7.39 -22.13
C ASN A 239 -25.12 -8.46 -23.01
N HIS A 240 -26.20 -9.09 -22.54
CA HIS A 240 -26.94 -10.08 -23.33
C HIS A 240 -28.01 -9.51 -24.24
N VAL A 241 -28.35 -8.21 -24.12
CA VAL A 241 -29.28 -7.54 -25.04
C VAL A 241 -28.58 -7.14 -26.35
N ASN A 242 -27.24 -7.10 -26.37
CA ASN A 242 -26.47 -6.58 -27.51
C ASN A 242 -25.72 -7.68 -28.31
N LEU A 243 -26.10 -8.95 -28.14
CA LEU A 243 -25.50 -10.09 -28.86
C LEU A 243 -26.59 -10.97 -29.49
N ASP A 244 -27.59 -10.36 -30.12
CA ASP A 244 -28.19 -11.00 -31.28
C ASP A 244 -27.24 -10.65 -32.44
N PRO A 245 -26.35 -11.57 -32.89
CA PRO A 245 -25.60 -11.32 -34.10
C PRO A 245 -26.63 -11.08 -35.19
N LEU A 246 -26.60 -9.89 -35.78
CA LEU A 246 -27.29 -9.61 -37.04
C LEU A 246 -27.09 -10.82 -37.94
N ASP A 247 -28.18 -11.57 -38.09
CA ASP A 247 -28.27 -12.76 -38.92
C ASP A 247 -27.60 -12.40 -40.24
N ALA A 248 -26.51 -13.11 -40.53
CA ALA A 248 -25.59 -12.75 -41.58
C ALA A 248 -26.39 -12.56 -42.85
N LEU A 249 -26.40 -11.33 -43.39
CA LEU A 249 -26.83 -11.10 -44.76
C LEU A 249 -25.99 -12.05 -45.62
N THR A 250 -26.57 -13.17 -46.04
CA THR A 250 -26.03 -14.04 -47.06
C THR A 250 -26.02 -13.24 -48.35
N VAL A 251 -24.90 -12.54 -48.59
CA VAL A 251 -24.64 -11.89 -49.87
C VAL A 251 -24.46 -13.01 -50.90
N PRO A 252 -25.26 -13.05 -51.98
CA PRO A 252 -25.11 -14.06 -53.02
C PRO A 252 -23.74 -13.88 -53.69
N SER A 253 -22.89 -14.90 -53.56
CA SER A 253 -21.59 -14.96 -54.23
C SER A 253 -21.80 -15.16 -55.73
N PHE A 254 -21.55 -14.13 -56.53
CA PHE A 254 -21.49 -14.24 -57.98
C PHE A 254 -20.24 -15.03 -58.39
N ASN A 255 -20.46 -16.24 -58.89
CA ASN A 255 -19.42 -17.13 -59.38
C ASN A 255 -19.03 -16.70 -60.80
N THR A 256 -17.92 -15.95 -60.94
CA THR A 256 -17.40 -15.55 -62.26
C THR A 256 -16.31 -16.53 -62.70
N SER A 257 -16.73 -17.61 -63.34
CA SER A 257 -15.85 -18.54 -64.05
C SER A 257 -15.28 -17.85 -65.29
N ARG A 258 -14.02 -17.44 -65.27
CA ARG A 258 -13.30 -16.98 -66.47
C ARG A 258 -12.34 -18.08 -66.92
N SER A 259 -12.73 -18.81 -67.95
CA SER A 259 -11.88 -19.80 -68.61
C SER A 259 -10.68 -19.11 -69.30
N PRO A 260 -9.46 -19.65 -69.18
CA PRO A 260 -8.33 -19.21 -69.99
C PRO A 260 -8.37 -19.88 -71.37
N GLN A 261 -8.19 -19.08 -72.42
CA GLN A 261 -7.61 -19.52 -73.69
C GLN A 261 -6.16 -19.06 -73.74
#